data_AF-R4M9Z4-F1
#
_entry.id   AF-R4M9Z4-F1
#
_cell.length_a   1.000
_cell.length_b   1.000
_cell.length_c   1.000
_cell.angle_alpha   90.00
_cell.angle_beta   90.00
_cell.angle_gamma   90.00
#
_symmetry.space_group_name_H-M   'P 1'
#
loop_
_entity.id
_entity.type
_entity.pdbx_description
1 polymer ?
#
loop_
_entity_poly.entity_id
_entity_poly.type
_entity_poly.pdbx_seq_one_letter_code
_entity_poly.pdbx_strand_id
1 'polypeptide(L)'
;MLLHDVAITSMDVAATSSRLTKVARIAAVARAAPDTQLVTIIVSWLSGELPQRHIGVGWAALRSQRRRAATGVDRHRCRRHPL
;
A
#
# COMPACT_ATOMS: atom_id res chain seq x y z
N MET A 1 0.91 1.07 15.76
CA MET A 1 1.23 0.28 14.54
C MET A 1 1.31 1.22 13.35
N LEU A 2 2.33 1.08 12.50
CA LEU A 2 2.55 1.92 11.32
C LEU A 2 2.13 1.19 10.03
N LEU A 3 1.88 1.95 8.96
CA LEU A 3 1.60 1.37 7.63
C LEU A 3 2.75 0.48 7.11
N HIS A 4 3.98 0.82 7.51
CA HIS A 4 5.16 0.03 7.22
C HIS A 4 5.03 -1.44 7.69
N ASP A 5 4.47 -1.66 8.87
CA ASP A 5 4.34 -3.00 9.47
C ASP A 5 3.42 -3.90 8.62
N VAL A 6 2.34 -3.31 8.08
CA VAL A 6 1.41 -4.00 7.19
C VAL A 6 2.06 -4.28 5.82
N ALA A 7 2.83 -3.33 5.29
CA ALA A 7 3.55 -3.49 4.03
C ALA A 7 4.58 -4.63 4.09
N ILE A 8 5.38 -4.68 5.18
CA ILE A 8 6.32 -5.78 5.42
C ILE A 8 5.58 -7.12 5.55
N THR A 9 4.48 -7.16 6.31
CA THR A 9 3.68 -8.39 6.45
C THR A 9 3.15 -8.86 5.08
N SER A 10 2.70 -7.95 4.23
CA SER A 10 2.25 -8.27 2.86
C SER A 10 3.38 -8.88 2.02
N MET A 11 4.58 -8.31 2.07
CA MET A 11 5.76 -8.84 1.40
C MET A 11 6.13 -10.23 1.90
N ASP A 12 6.16 -10.44 3.22
CA ASP A 12 6.46 -11.73 3.84
C ASP A 12 5.46 -12.82 3.43
N VAL A 13 4.16 -12.48 3.40
CA VAL A 13 3.08 -13.38 2.97
C VAL A 13 3.20 -13.72 1.48
N ALA A 14 3.61 -12.76 0.64
CA ALA A 14 3.82 -12.98 -0.78
C ALA A 14 5.08 -13.83 -1.07
N ALA A 15 6.12 -13.68 -0.25
CA ALA A 15 7.39 -14.38 -0.41
C ALA A 15 7.35 -15.87 -0.02
N THR A 16 6.31 -16.33 0.69
CA THR A 16 6.17 -17.72 1.14
C THR A 16 5.02 -18.45 0.44
N SER A 17 5.19 -19.74 0.18
CA SER A 17 4.12 -20.64 -0.27
C SER A 17 3.47 -21.42 0.88
N SER A 18 4.09 -21.45 2.06
CA SER A 18 3.58 -22.19 3.22
C SER A 18 2.35 -21.49 3.81
N ARG A 19 1.19 -22.16 3.72
CA ARG A 19 -0.07 -21.67 4.30
C ARG A 19 0.05 -21.40 5.80
N LEU A 20 0.73 -22.28 6.53
CA LEU A 20 0.91 -22.12 7.98
C LEU A 20 1.76 -20.88 8.30
N THR A 21 2.83 -20.65 7.54
CA THR A 21 3.65 -19.44 7.70
C THR A 21 2.85 -18.17 7.42
N LYS A 22 1.99 -18.18 6.38
CA LYS A 22 1.09 -17.04 6.11
C LYS A 22 0.14 -16.77 7.27
N VAL A 23 -0.52 -17.81 7.78
CA VAL A 23 -1.44 -17.70 8.93
C VAL A 23 -0.71 -17.14 10.15
N ALA A 24 0.51 -17.61 10.43
CA ALA A 24 1.30 -17.12 11.55
C ALA A 24 1.65 -15.63 11.42
N ARG A 25 2.06 -15.17 10.22
CA ARG A 25 2.35 -13.76 9.94
C ARG A 25 1.11 -12.87 10.08
N ILE A 26 -0.01 -13.28 9.50
CA ILE A 26 -1.29 -12.56 9.59
C ILE A 26 -1.77 -12.49 11.05
N ALA A 27 -1.69 -13.59 11.79
CA ALA A 27 -2.07 -13.60 13.20
C ALA A 27 -1.17 -12.72 14.06
N ALA A 28 0.13 -12.63 13.75
CA ALA A 28 1.06 -11.76 14.45
C ALA A 28 0.70 -10.28 14.28
N VAL A 29 0.47 -9.82 13.04
CA VAL A 29 0.08 -8.41 12.80
C VAL A 29 -1.31 -8.09 13.38
N ALA A 30 -2.26 -9.04 13.31
CA ALA A 30 -3.58 -8.85 13.90
C ALA A 30 -3.52 -8.70 15.43
N ARG A 31 -2.66 -9.48 16.12
CA ARG A 31 -2.46 -9.36 17.57
C ARG A 31 -1.74 -8.06 17.98
N ALA A 32 -0.94 -7.47 17.09
CA ALA A 32 -0.23 -6.23 17.35
C ALA A 32 -1.11 -4.97 17.16
N ALA A 33 -2.30 -5.12 16.58
CA ALA A 33 -3.25 -4.03 16.42
C ALA A 33 -3.80 -3.59 17.80
N PRO A 34 -3.97 -2.29 18.04
CA PRO A 34 -4.42 -1.75 19.33
C PRO A 34 -5.90 -1.99 19.60
N ASP A 35 -6.71 -2.20 18.56
CA ASP A 35 -8.15 -2.39 18.67
C ASP A 35 -8.71 -3.22 17.50
N THR A 36 -9.95 -3.69 17.66
CA THR A 36 -10.64 -4.55 16.68
C THR A 36 -10.93 -3.84 15.36
N GLN A 37 -11.15 -2.52 15.36
CA GLN A 37 -11.41 -1.77 14.13
C GLN A 37 -10.18 -1.78 13.24
N LEU A 38 -8.99 -1.59 13.83
CA LEU A 38 -7.75 -1.65 13.07
C LEU A 38 -7.48 -3.07 12.56
N VAL A 39 -7.82 -4.12 13.32
CA VAL A 39 -7.75 -5.51 12.83
C VAL A 39 -8.56 -5.69 11.55
N THR A 40 -9.80 -5.21 11.52
CA THR A 40 -10.66 -5.30 10.33
C THR A 40 -10.02 -4.59 9.13
N ILE A 41 -9.50 -3.39 9.31
CA ILE A 41 -8.84 -2.62 8.24
C ILE A 41 -7.60 -3.36 7.70
N ILE A 42 -6.74 -3.87 8.59
CA ILE A 42 -5.52 -4.61 8.19
C ILE A 42 -5.90 -5.85 7.38
N VAL A 43 -6.86 -6.64 7.87
CA VAL A 43 -7.28 -7.88 7.22
C VAL A 43 -7.88 -7.58 5.84
N SER A 44 -8.71 -6.54 5.71
CA SER A 44 -9.21 -6.12 4.39
C SER A 44 -8.05 -5.81 3.43
N TRP A 45 -7.06 -5.02 3.84
CA TRP A 45 -5.92 -4.70 2.98
C TRP A 45 -5.09 -5.91 2.59
N LEU A 46 -4.83 -6.84 3.52
CA LEU A 46 -4.08 -8.06 3.24
C LEU A 46 -4.83 -9.04 2.32
N SER A 47 -6.16 -8.99 2.33
CA SER A 47 -7.02 -9.73 1.39
C SER A 47 -7.15 -9.05 0.03
N GLY A 48 -6.61 -7.84 -0.15
CA GLY A 48 -6.77 -7.05 -1.37
C GLY A 48 -8.12 -6.34 -1.47
N GLU A 49 -8.85 -6.22 -0.37
CA GLU A 49 -10.14 -5.53 -0.29
C GLU A 49 -9.97 -4.09 0.19
N LEU A 50 -10.66 -3.16 -0.48
CA LEU A 50 -10.71 -1.75 -0.11
C LEU A 50 -11.97 -1.47 0.73
N PRO A 51 -11.84 -1.04 1.99
CA PRO A 51 -12.99 -0.71 2.84
C PRO A 51 -13.90 0.37 2.24
N GLN A 52 -13.31 1.29 1.47
CA GLN A 52 -14.00 2.43 0.86
C GLN A 52 -14.73 2.09 -0.46
N ARG A 53 -14.65 0.84 -0.94
CA ARG A 53 -15.06 0.38 -2.29
C ARG A 53 -14.17 0.93 -3.42
N HIS A 54 -14.62 0.80 -4.67
CA HIS A 54 -13.88 1.26 -5.86
C HIS A 54 -13.56 2.77 -5.79
N ILE A 55 -12.28 3.09 -5.84
CA ILE A 55 -11.75 4.46 -5.88
C ILE A 55 -11.71 5.08 -7.29
N GLY A 56 -12.21 4.37 -8.30
CA GLY A 56 -12.22 4.83 -9.71
C GLY A 56 -10.84 4.86 -10.39
N VAL A 57 -9.81 4.24 -9.79
CA VAL A 57 -8.43 4.24 -10.33
C VAL A 57 -8.15 2.95 -11.11
N GLY A 58 -8.05 3.07 -12.43
CA GLY A 58 -7.65 1.96 -13.31
C GLY A 58 -6.13 1.84 -13.48
N TRP A 59 -5.68 0.67 -13.93
CA TRP A 59 -4.27 0.39 -14.22
C TRP A 59 -3.62 1.34 -15.23
N ALA A 60 -4.39 1.87 -16.19
CA ALA A 60 -3.89 2.85 -17.16
C ALA A 60 -3.53 4.18 -16.48
N ALA A 61 -4.34 4.63 -15.51
CA ALA A 61 -4.05 5.82 -14.72
C ALA A 61 -2.75 5.63 -13.92
N LEU A 62 -2.57 4.49 -13.27
CA LEU A 62 -1.33 4.15 -12.53
C LEU A 62 -0.09 4.14 -13.43
N ARG A 63 -0.15 3.52 -14.62
CA ARG A 63 0.97 3.54 -15.58
C ARG A 63 1.30 4.96 -16.04
N SER A 64 0.29 5.80 -16.26
CA SER A 64 0.51 7.20 -16.62
C SER A 64 1.22 7.98 -15.51
N GLN A 65 0.87 7.76 -14.24
CA GLN A 65 1.53 8.39 -13.09
C GLN A 65 2.98 7.93 -12.95
N ARG A 66 3.25 6.62 -13.07
CA ARG A 66 4.62 6.08 -13.08
C ARG A 66 5.49 6.71 -14.18
N ARG A 67 4.93 6.87 -15.38
CA ARG A 67 5.61 7.54 -16.50
C ARG A 67 5.91 9.01 -16.19
N ARG A 68 4.95 9.75 -15.60
CA ARG A 68 5.16 11.14 -15.17
C ARG A 68 6.24 11.27 -14.11
N ALA A 69 6.28 10.36 -13.13
CA ALA A 69 7.32 10.34 -12.11
C ALA A 69 8.71 10.10 -12.73
N ALA A 70 8.82 9.19 -13.71
CA ALA A 70 10.07 8.91 -14.41
C ALA A 70 10.57 10.06 -15.32
N THR A 71 9.66 10.94 -15.78
CA THR A 71 10.00 12.10 -16.63
C THR A 71 10.07 13.42 -15.86
N GLY A 72 9.82 13.40 -14.55
CA GLY A 72 9.66 14.59 -13.72
C GLY A 72 10.81 14.83 -12.76
N VAL A 73 12.04 15.01 -13.25
CA VAL A 73 13.09 15.76 -12.54
C VAL A 73 13.30 17.08 -13.29
N ASP A 74 12.45 18.05 -12.98
CA ASP A 74 12.73 19.50 -12.88
C ASP A 74 11.40 20.25 -12.97
N ARG A 75 10.81 20.56 -11.81
CA ARG A 75 9.72 21.54 -11.70
C ARG A 75 10.15 22.80 -10.96
N HIS A 76 11.43 22.93 -10.60
CA HIS A 76 11.95 24.12 -9.93
C HIS A 76 12.37 25.21 -10.92
N ARG A 77 12.50 24.91 -12.22
CA ARG A 77 12.80 25.90 -13.27
C ARG A 77 11.57 26.58 -13.89
N CYS A 78 10.42 26.66 -13.20
CA CYS A 78 9.23 27.41 -13.67
C CYS A 78 9.00 28.77 -12.99
N ARG A 79 9.98 29.36 -12.28
CA ARG A 79 9.84 30.71 -11.69
C ARG A 79 10.99 31.67 -12.02
N ARG A 80 11.25 31.90 -13.31
CA ARG A 80 11.90 33.15 -13.75
C ARG A 80 11.10 33.77 -14.88
N HIS A 81 10.15 34.62 -14.49
CA HIS A 81 9.46 35.58 -15.33
C HIS A 81 10.44 36.73 -15.59
N PRO A 82 10.78 37.10 -16.83
CA PRO A 82 11.37 38.40 -17.10
C PRO A 82 10.25 39.43 -17.24
N LEU A 83 10.46 40.60 -16.62
CA LEU A 83 9.71 41.84 -16.83
C LEU A 83 10.03 42.42 -18.21
#